data_AF-A0A6C0AD40-F1
#
_entry.id   AF-A0A6C0AD40-F1
#
_cell.length_a   1.000
_cell.length_b   1.000
_cell.length_c   1.000
_cell.angle_alpha   90.00
_cell.angle_beta   90.00
_cell.angle_gamma   90.00
#
_symmetry.space_group_name_H-M   'P 1'
#
loop_
_entity.id
_entity.type
_entity.pdbx_description
1 polymer ?
#
loop_
_entity_poly.entity_id
_entity_poly.type
_entity_poly.pdbx_seq_one_letter_code
_entity_poly.pdbx_strand_id
1 'polypeptide(L)'
;MTAKVVLYYLNGCKYCDQFKPTWEALKTTFDKNNIGHVEIEASNVSKEKEIKGYPTIRIETADDEYEYNGPRNPQEIMANVTAIMNDGNVLDGGYQDEPELETEDDMPEMDENENENEQEQEQEQEQEQEQQGGSNYEAKYKKYKAKYLQLKSFMEKNGML
;
A
#
# COMPACT_ATOMS: atom_id res chain seq x y z
N MET A 1 17.83 8.93 -18.02
CA MET A 1 17.60 7.62 -17.37
C MET A 1 16.39 7.00 -18.03
N THR A 2 16.50 5.75 -18.49
CA THR A 2 15.39 5.03 -19.13
C THR A 2 14.78 4.09 -18.11
N ALA A 3 13.52 4.35 -17.73
CA ALA A 3 12.75 3.43 -16.90
C ALA A 3 11.80 2.62 -17.78
N LYS A 4 11.54 1.39 -17.36
CA LYS A 4 10.62 0.46 -18.01
C LYS A 4 9.66 -0.11 -16.97
N VAL A 5 8.37 0.03 -17.22
CA VAL A 5 7.32 -0.51 -16.35
C VAL A 5 6.83 -1.84 -16.94
N VAL A 6 6.89 -2.90 -16.15
CA VAL A 6 6.49 -4.25 -16.56
C VAL A 6 5.22 -4.63 -15.80
N LEU A 7 4.16 -4.96 -16.54
CA LEU A 7 2.93 -5.53 -15.99
C LEU A 7 2.94 -7.04 -16.19
N TYR A 8 2.91 -7.78 -15.08
CA TYR A 8 2.70 -9.21 -15.07
C TYR A 8 1.22 -9.52 -14.91
N TYR A 9 0.66 -10.32 -15.82
CA TYR A 9 -0.76 -10.67 -15.82
C TYR A 9 -0.99 -12.15 -16.12
N LEU A 10 -2.20 -12.65 -15.81
CA LEU A 10 -2.63 -14.01 -16.10
C LEU A 10 -3.88 -14.00 -17.00
N ASN A 11 -3.92 -14.88 -18.00
CA ASN A 11 -5.13 -15.06 -18.82
C ASN A 11 -6.26 -15.69 -17.99
N GLY A 12 -7.47 -15.14 -18.08
CA GLY A 12 -8.63 -15.57 -17.28
C GLY A 12 -8.69 -14.98 -15.87
N CYS A 13 -7.84 -14.01 -15.55
CA CYS A 13 -7.80 -13.32 -14.27
C CYS A 13 -8.78 -12.13 -14.25
N LYS A 14 -9.87 -12.25 -13.47
CA LYS A 14 -10.88 -11.18 -13.30
C LYS A 14 -10.26 -9.85 -12.86
N TYR A 15 -9.33 -9.88 -11.90
CA TYR A 15 -8.67 -8.66 -11.40
C TYR A 15 -7.78 -7.99 -12.46
N CYS A 16 -7.14 -8.80 -13.30
CA CYS A 16 -6.34 -8.33 -14.40
C CYS A 16 -7.23 -7.69 -15.47
N ASP A 17 -8.38 -8.30 -15.79
CA ASP A 17 -9.37 -7.73 -16.70
C ASP A 17 -9.92 -6.38 -16.22
N GLN A 18 -10.17 -6.25 -14.90
CA GLN A 18 -10.59 -4.98 -14.30
C GLN A 18 -9.49 -3.90 -14.38
N PHE A 19 -8.22 -4.29 -14.36
CA PHE A 19 -7.08 -3.37 -14.41
C PHE A 19 -6.70 -2.94 -15.84
N LYS A 20 -7.05 -3.71 -16.87
CA LYS A 20 -6.80 -3.38 -18.29
C LYS A 20 -7.11 -1.93 -18.68
N PRO A 21 -8.31 -1.37 -18.42
CA PRO A 21 -8.61 0.01 -18.82
C PRO A 21 -7.68 1.03 -18.15
N THR A 22 -7.28 0.79 -16.91
CA THR A 22 -6.32 1.61 -16.18
C THR A 22 -4.93 1.52 -16.80
N TRP A 23 -4.50 0.32 -17.18
CA TRP A 23 -3.22 0.10 -17.83
C TRP A 23 -3.14 0.75 -19.21
N GLU A 24 -4.19 0.71 -20.02
CA GLU A 24 -4.24 1.42 -21.32
C GLU A 24 -4.07 2.94 -21.18
N ALA A 25 -4.71 3.54 -20.17
CA ALA A 25 -4.55 4.96 -19.87
C ALA A 25 -3.11 5.30 -19.43
N LEU A 26 -2.49 4.39 -18.68
CA LEU A 26 -1.09 4.50 -18.26
C LEU A 26 -0.13 4.42 -19.44
N LYS A 27 -0.31 3.46 -20.37
CA LYS A 27 0.53 3.35 -21.57
C LYS A 27 0.60 4.65 -22.36
N THR A 28 -0.57 5.28 -22.58
CA THR A 28 -0.64 6.60 -23.24
C THR A 28 0.16 7.67 -22.50
N THR A 29 0.22 7.59 -21.17
CA THR A 29 0.98 8.53 -20.33
C THR A 29 2.47 8.19 -20.34
N PHE A 30 2.83 6.90 -20.30
CA PHE A 30 4.21 6.43 -20.40
C PHE A 30 4.85 6.85 -21.73
N ASP A 31 4.15 6.66 -22.85
CA ASP A 31 4.63 7.06 -24.18
C ASP A 31 4.94 8.56 -24.24
N LYS A 32 4.07 9.40 -23.65
CA LYS A 32 4.28 10.86 -23.59
C LYS A 32 5.50 11.28 -22.77
N ASN A 33 5.88 10.48 -21.78
CA ASN A 33 7.01 10.73 -20.89
C ASN A 33 8.26 9.91 -21.28
N ASN A 34 8.22 9.22 -22.42
CA ASN A 34 9.31 8.37 -22.91
C ASN A 34 9.71 7.27 -21.89
N ILE A 35 8.71 6.71 -21.21
CA ILE A 35 8.83 5.59 -20.27
C ILE A 35 8.50 4.31 -21.03
N GLY A 36 9.38 3.31 -20.98
CA GLY A 36 9.11 2.01 -21.59
C GLY A 36 8.01 1.28 -20.84
N HIS A 37 7.18 0.51 -21.54
CA HIS A 37 6.19 -0.37 -20.91
C HIS A 37 6.13 -1.71 -21.60
N VAL A 38 5.88 -2.77 -20.82
CA VAL A 38 5.78 -4.16 -21.31
C VAL A 38 4.72 -4.90 -20.53
N GLU A 39 3.96 -5.75 -21.22
CA GLU A 39 3.03 -6.70 -20.62
C GLU A 39 3.58 -8.11 -20.78
N ILE A 40 3.68 -8.87 -19.69
CA ILE A 40 4.19 -10.24 -19.67
C ILE A 40 3.12 -11.15 -19.07
N GLU A 41 2.73 -12.16 -19.85
CA GLU A 41 1.86 -13.21 -19.34
C GLU A 41 2.62 -14.14 -18.39
N ALA A 42 1.98 -14.56 -17.31
CA ALA A 42 2.48 -15.50 -16.30
C ALA A 42 3.21 -16.73 -16.88
N SER A 43 2.72 -17.27 -18.01
CA SER A 43 3.32 -18.41 -18.71
C SER A 43 4.71 -18.15 -19.29
N ASN A 44 5.06 -16.88 -19.50
CA ASN A 44 6.33 -16.43 -20.04
C ASN A 44 7.28 -15.86 -18.97
N VAL A 45 6.89 -15.93 -17.69
CA VAL A 45 7.71 -15.42 -16.57
C VAL A 45 8.76 -16.46 -16.19
N SER A 46 10.04 -16.02 -16.11
CA SER A 46 11.11 -16.86 -15.58
C SER A 46 10.85 -17.19 -14.10
N LYS A 47 11.16 -18.41 -13.67
CA LYS A 47 11.00 -18.84 -12.27
C LYS A 47 11.74 -17.94 -11.27
N GLU A 48 12.82 -17.29 -11.73
CA GLU A 48 13.63 -16.38 -10.92
C GLU A 48 12.91 -15.07 -10.57
N LYS A 49 11.84 -14.71 -11.28
CA LYS A 49 11.16 -13.41 -11.08
C LYS A 49 10.19 -13.39 -9.88
N GLU A 50 10.04 -14.47 -9.10
CA GLU A 50 9.30 -14.53 -7.83
C GLU A 50 7.98 -13.71 -7.79
N ILE A 51 7.14 -13.83 -8.83
CA ILE A 51 5.86 -13.12 -8.89
C ILE A 51 4.84 -13.86 -8.02
N LYS A 52 4.46 -13.26 -6.88
CA LYS A 52 3.54 -13.86 -5.89
C LYS A 52 2.05 -13.76 -6.26
N GLY A 53 1.67 -12.80 -7.12
CA GLY A 53 0.27 -12.53 -7.44
C GLY A 53 0.08 -11.85 -8.79
N TYR A 54 -1.18 -11.69 -9.21
CA TYR A 54 -1.55 -11.01 -10.45
C TYR A 54 -2.77 -10.11 -10.25
N PRO A 55 -2.81 -8.91 -10.85
CA PRO A 55 -1.73 -8.27 -11.60
C PRO A 55 -0.64 -7.71 -10.67
N THR A 56 0.62 -7.83 -11.10
CA THR A 56 1.81 -7.27 -10.43
C THR A 56 2.51 -6.28 -11.36
N ILE A 57 2.92 -5.14 -10.82
CA ILE A 57 3.62 -4.09 -11.56
C ILE A 57 5.04 -4.00 -11.02
N ARG A 58 6.02 -4.03 -11.92
CA ARG A 58 7.42 -3.78 -11.58
C ARG A 58 7.98 -2.62 -12.37
N ILE A 59 8.85 -1.86 -11.74
CA ILE A 59 9.50 -0.68 -12.29
C ILE A 59 10.98 -1.02 -12.39
N GLU A 60 11.45 -1.27 -13.60
CA GLU A 60 12.84 -1.58 -13.91
C GLU A 60 13.56 -0.29 -14.34
N THR A 61 14.67 0.00 -13.68
CA THR A 61 15.59 1.09 -14.04
C THR A 61 16.88 0.49 -14.61
N ALA A 62 17.91 1.32 -14.85
CA ALA A 62 19.20 0.81 -15.33
C ALA A 62 19.93 -0.03 -14.27
N ASP A 63 19.74 0.32 -12.99
CA ASP A 63 20.54 -0.21 -11.88
C ASP A 63 19.72 -1.13 -10.97
N ASP A 64 18.42 -0.87 -10.82
CA ASP A 64 17.53 -1.54 -9.87
C ASP A 64 16.15 -1.90 -10.45
N GLU A 65 15.46 -2.83 -9.78
CA GLU A 65 14.08 -3.24 -10.04
C GLU A 65 13.25 -3.12 -8.76
N TYR A 66 12.07 -2.51 -8.87
CA TYR A 66 11.17 -2.26 -7.75
C TYR A 66 9.79 -2.85 -8.01
N GLU A 67 9.22 -3.57 -7.05
CA GLU A 67 7.83 -4.02 -7.11
C GLU A 67 6.89 -2.97 -6.54
N TYR A 68 5.84 -2.61 -7.29
CA TYR A 68 4.86 -1.63 -6.87
C TYR A 68 3.68 -2.31 -6.17
N ASN A 69 3.55 -2.07 -4.87
CA ASN A 69 2.50 -2.61 -4.01
C ASN A 69 1.40 -1.60 -3.65
N GLY A 70 1.48 -0.38 -4.18
CA GLY A 70 0.53 0.69 -3.86
C GLY A 70 -0.80 0.60 -4.61
N PRO A 71 -1.67 1.62 -4.49
CA PRO A 71 -2.97 1.67 -5.14
C PRO A 71 -2.88 1.52 -6.67
N ARG A 72 -3.74 0.69 -7.25
CA ARG A 72 -3.80 0.44 -8.71
C ARG A 72 -4.52 1.55 -9.48
N ASN A 73 -4.17 2.81 -9.21
CA ASN A 73 -4.69 3.97 -9.94
C ASN A 73 -3.57 4.61 -10.80
N PRO A 74 -3.90 5.27 -11.93
CA PRO A 74 -2.89 5.82 -12.82
C PRO A 74 -1.97 6.85 -12.17
N GLN A 75 -2.53 7.67 -11.28
CA GLN A 75 -1.84 8.81 -10.67
C GLN A 75 -0.73 8.36 -9.72
N GLU A 76 -1.02 7.41 -8.83
CA GLU A 76 -0.07 6.88 -7.86
C GLU A 76 1.02 6.05 -8.55
N ILE A 77 0.66 5.24 -9.56
CA ILE A 77 1.64 4.50 -10.35
C ILE A 77 2.60 5.46 -11.06
N MET A 78 2.07 6.50 -11.71
CA MET A 78 2.91 7.51 -12.38
C MET A 78 3.79 8.29 -11.40
N ALA A 79 3.26 8.64 -10.23
CA ALA A 79 4.02 9.35 -9.20
C ALA A 79 5.20 8.50 -8.72
N ASN A 80 4.97 7.22 -8.46
CA ASN A 80 6.01 6.29 -8.00
C ASN A 80 7.08 6.08 -9.09
N VAL A 81 6.69 5.83 -10.35
CA VAL A 81 7.62 5.73 -11.48
C VAL A 81 8.47 6.99 -11.62
N THR A 82 7.85 8.17 -11.51
CA THR A 82 8.55 9.45 -11.63
C THR A 82 9.52 9.70 -10.49
N ALA A 83 9.16 9.33 -9.26
CA ALA A 83 10.05 9.45 -8.10
C ALA A 83 11.28 8.55 -8.21
N ILE A 84 11.07 7.29 -8.65
CA ILE A 84 12.17 6.35 -8.90
C ILE A 84 13.09 6.89 -10.01
N MET A 85 12.53 7.46 -11.08
CA MET A 85 13.31 8.02 -12.18
C MET A 85 14.16 9.24 -11.80
N ASN A 86 13.67 10.08 -10.88
CA ASN A 86 14.35 11.33 -10.52
C ASN A 86 15.38 11.14 -9.40
N ASP A 87 14.97 10.47 -8.33
CA ASP A 87 15.70 10.47 -7.07
C ASP A 87 16.13 9.06 -6.64
N GLY A 88 15.80 8.02 -7.44
CA GLY A 88 15.98 6.62 -7.04
C GLY A 88 15.10 6.22 -5.85
N ASN A 89 14.11 7.06 -5.51
CA ASN A 89 13.30 6.88 -4.31
C ASN A 89 11.97 6.21 -4.65
N VAL A 90 11.67 5.11 -3.97
CA VAL A 90 10.35 4.46 -4.03
C VAL A 90 9.40 5.23 -3.14
N LEU A 91 8.33 5.78 -3.71
CA LEU A 91 7.23 6.31 -2.89
C LEU A 91 6.48 5.12 -2.31
N ASP A 92 6.87 4.68 -1.11
CA ASP A 92 6.13 3.66 -0.38
C ASP A 92 4.69 4.16 -0.12
N GLY A 93 3.82 3.79 -1.04
CA GLY A 93 2.39 4.09 -1.05
C GLY A 93 1.64 2.91 -0.45
N GLY A 94 2.02 2.46 0.75
CA GLY A 94 1.24 1.58 1.61
C GLY A 94 1.27 0.11 1.22
N TYR A 95 2.23 -0.64 1.78
CA TYR A 95 2.06 -1.61 2.87
C TYR A 95 3.46 -2.22 3.08
N GLN A 96 4.23 -1.70 4.04
CA GLN A 96 5.36 -2.45 4.57
C GLN A 96 4.83 -3.41 5.64
N ASP A 97 5.34 -4.63 5.58
CA ASP A 97 5.13 -5.77 6.47
C ASP A 97 3.78 -6.50 6.26
N GLU A 98 3.80 -7.54 5.40
CA GLU A 98 3.13 -8.78 5.81
C GLU A 98 3.75 -9.16 7.16
N PRO A 99 3.00 -9.27 8.27
CA PRO A 99 3.54 -9.99 9.41
C PRO A 99 3.88 -11.39 8.92
N GLU A 100 5.12 -11.83 9.17
CA GLU A 100 5.41 -13.25 9.21
C GLU A 100 4.29 -13.90 10.01
N LEU A 101 3.65 -14.89 9.40
CA LEU A 101 2.58 -15.65 9.99
C LEU A 101 3.19 -16.40 11.18
N GLU A 102 3.21 -15.77 12.36
CA GLU A 102 3.55 -16.44 13.60
C GLU A 102 2.54 -17.59 13.75
N THR A 103 3.09 -18.80 13.75
CA THR A 103 2.34 -20.05 13.79
C THR A 103 1.45 -20.13 15.03
N GLU A 104 0.23 -20.62 14.84
CA GLU A 104 -0.93 -20.65 15.75
C GLU A 104 -0.78 -21.49 17.04
N ASP A 105 0.38 -21.56 17.68
CA ASP A 105 0.63 -22.51 18.79
C ASP A 105 0.50 -21.95 20.22
N ASP A 106 0.19 -20.66 20.42
CA ASP A 106 -0.03 -20.08 21.77
C ASP A 106 -1.35 -19.32 21.86
N MET A 107 -2.46 -20.03 21.64
CA MET A 107 -3.79 -19.55 22.00
C MET A 107 -4.15 -20.09 23.41
N PRO A 108 -4.20 -19.26 24.48
CA PRO A 108 -4.68 -19.72 25.77
C PRO A 108 -6.17 -20.06 25.70
N GLU A 109 -6.53 -21.22 26.27
CA GLU A 109 -7.93 -21.64 26.44
C GLU A 109 -8.70 -20.57 27.23
N MET A 110 -9.76 -20.02 26.62
CA MET A 110 -10.72 -19.15 27.31
C MET A 110 -11.54 -20.00 28.29
N ASP A 111 -11.35 -19.77 29.59
CA ASP A 111 -12.26 -20.25 30.63
C ASP A 111 -13.49 -19.34 30.67
N GLU A 112 -14.66 -19.93 30.37
CA GLU A 112 -15.96 -19.28 30.41
C GLU A 112 -16.42 -19.12 31.87
N ASN A 113 -16.14 -17.98 32.53
CA ASN A 113 -17.02 -17.56 33.61
C ASN A 113 -17.01 -16.06 33.95
N GLU A 114 -18.22 -15.49 33.90
CA GLU A 114 -18.77 -14.43 34.76
C GLU A 114 -18.10 -13.05 34.85
N ASN A 115 -18.87 -12.09 34.30
CA ASN A 115 -19.48 -10.98 35.04
C ASN A 115 -18.80 -9.60 34.99
N GLU A 116 -19.56 -8.66 34.42
CA GLU A 116 -19.60 -7.21 34.64
C GLU A 116 -18.29 -6.43 34.84
N ASN A 117 -18.07 -5.48 33.92
CA ASN A 117 -17.35 -4.20 34.08
C ASN A 117 -15.91 -4.12 33.53
N GLU A 118 -15.76 -3.89 32.21
CA GLU A 118 -14.46 -3.64 31.56
C GLU A 118 -14.47 -2.42 30.61
N GLN A 119 -15.27 -1.39 30.90
CA GLN A 119 -15.19 -0.10 30.18
C GLN A 119 -14.03 0.81 30.63
N GLU A 120 -13.15 0.37 31.54
CA GLU A 120 -12.13 1.24 32.14
C GLU A 120 -10.66 0.84 31.85
N GLN A 121 -10.37 -0.24 31.10
CA GLN A 121 -8.98 -0.68 30.89
C GLN A 121 -8.31 -0.19 29.59
N GLU A 122 -9.01 0.47 28.68
CA GLU A 122 -8.40 1.03 27.45
C GLU A 122 -7.57 2.31 27.70
N GLN A 123 -7.63 2.92 28.90
CA GLN A 123 -7.01 4.22 29.16
C GLN A 123 -5.57 4.17 29.72
N GLU A 124 -5.07 3.02 30.17
CA GLU A 124 -3.74 2.94 30.80
C GLU A 124 -2.61 2.48 29.87
N GLN A 125 -2.91 1.94 28.68
CA GLN A 125 -1.87 1.58 27.70
C GLN A 125 -1.40 2.76 26.81
N GLU A 126 -2.09 3.90 26.83
CA GLU A 126 -1.71 5.08 26.03
C GLU A 126 -0.48 5.84 26.56
N GLN A 127 0.05 5.53 27.76
CA GLN A 127 1.08 6.36 28.40
C GLN A 127 2.53 5.86 28.31
N GLU A 128 2.80 4.60 27.94
CA GLU A 128 4.18 4.07 27.96
C GLU A 128 4.93 4.12 26.60
N GLN A 129 4.26 4.44 25.49
CA GLN A 129 4.92 4.58 24.18
C GLN A 129 5.45 5.99 23.88
N GLU A 130 5.51 6.91 24.86
CA GLU A 130 5.98 8.28 24.64
C GLU A 130 7.52 8.46 24.66
N GLN A 131 8.32 7.41 24.89
CA GLN A 131 9.74 7.60 25.13
C GLN A 131 10.64 6.63 24.35
N GLN A 132 10.62 6.68 23.02
CA GLN A 132 11.82 6.60 22.17
C GLN A 132 11.43 6.51 20.69
N GLY A 133 11.62 7.59 19.92
CA GLY A 133 11.56 7.52 18.45
C GLY A 133 11.07 8.77 17.74
N GLY A 134 11.62 9.95 18.05
CA GLY A 134 11.32 11.16 17.28
C GLY A 134 11.97 11.13 15.88
N SER A 135 11.16 11.16 14.82
CA SER A 135 11.10 12.29 13.87
C SER A 135 10.10 12.02 12.72
N ASN A 136 9.32 13.06 12.37
CA ASN A 136 8.39 13.17 11.22
C ASN A 136 6.94 12.61 11.35
N TYR A 137 6.69 11.45 11.97
CA TYR A 137 5.33 10.86 11.99
C TYR A 137 4.33 11.57 12.91
N GLU A 138 4.80 11.96 14.11
CA GLU A 138 4.05 12.68 15.15
C GLU A 138 3.38 13.97 14.62
N ALA A 139 4.10 14.74 13.79
CA ALA A 139 3.65 16.01 13.27
C ALA A 139 2.57 15.85 12.20
N LYS A 140 2.69 14.80 11.37
CA LYS A 140 1.72 14.48 10.33
C LYS A 140 0.40 14.06 10.97
N TYR A 141 0.43 13.15 11.95
CA TYR A 141 -0.77 12.66 12.63
C TYR A 141 -1.52 13.75 13.40
N LYS A 142 -0.81 14.67 14.08
CA LYS A 142 -1.41 15.83 14.76
C LYS A 142 -2.23 16.71 13.80
N LYS A 143 -1.75 16.91 12.57
CA LYS A 143 -2.46 17.69 11.54
C LYS A 143 -3.74 17.00 11.07
N TYR A 144 -3.71 15.68 10.84
CA TYR A 144 -4.88 14.93 10.38
C TYR A 144 -5.94 14.74 11.48
N LYS A 145 -5.50 14.50 12.74
CA LYS A 145 -6.39 14.38 13.90
C LYS A 145 -7.20 15.66 14.15
N ALA A 146 -6.55 16.83 14.05
CA ALA A 146 -7.25 18.11 14.18
C ALA A 146 -8.34 18.32 13.11
N LYS A 147 -8.04 17.95 11.85
CA LYS A 147 -9.00 18.07 10.74
C LYS A 147 -10.18 17.11 10.89
N TYR A 148 -9.91 15.87 11.33
CA TYR A 148 -10.95 14.87 11.60
C TYR A 148 -11.88 15.30 12.73
N LEU A 149 -11.35 15.81 13.85
CA LEU A 149 -12.17 16.26 14.99
C LEU A 149 -13.07 17.45 14.63
N GLN A 150 -12.57 18.39 13.82
CA GLN A 150 -13.39 19.49 13.30
C GLN A 150 -14.51 18.98 12.38
N LEU A 151 -14.19 18.04 11.50
CA LEU A 151 -15.16 17.45 10.58
C LEU A 151 -16.21 16.62 11.34
N LYS A 152 -15.80 15.85 12.35
CA LYS A 152 -16.69 15.05 13.20
C LYS A 152 -17.66 15.96 13.96
N SER A 153 -17.16 17.03 14.60
CA SER A 153 -18.03 18.01 15.27
C SER A 153 -19.01 18.70 14.31
N PHE A 154 -18.60 18.95 13.07
CA PHE A 154 -19.48 19.46 12.03
C PHE A 154 -20.56 18.45 11.64
N MET A 155 -20.21 17.18 11.46
CA MET A 155 -21.16 16.14 11.07
C MET A 155 -22.18 15.84 12.20
N GLU A 156 -21.74 15.81 13.46
CA GLU A 156 -22.62 15.64 14.64
C GLU A 156 -23.63 16.79 14.76
N LYS A 157 -23.19 18.04 14.56
CA LYS A 157 -24.07 19.23 14.62
C LYS A 157 -25.12 19.27 13.51
N ASN A 158 -24.86 18.59 12.40
CA ASN A 158 -25.76 18.54 11.26
C ASN A 158 -26.50 17.20 11.13
N GLY A 159 -26.41 16.31 12.13
CA GLY A 159 -27.11 15.03 12.13
C GLY A 159 -26.72 14.09 10.99
N MET A 160 -25.47 14.16 10.52
CA MET A 160 -24.93 13.35 9.42
C MET A 160 -24.05 12.19 9.90
N LEU A 161 -24.11 11.87 11.20
CA LEU A 161 -23.43 10.75 11.86
C LEU A 161 -24.44 9.89 12.63
#